data_AF-A0A3N5ZI53-F1
#
_entry.id   AF-A0A3N5ZI53-F1
#
_cell.length_a   1.000
_cell.length_b   1.000
_cell.length_c   1.000
_cell.angle_alpha   90.00
_cell.angle_beta   90.00
_cell.angle_gamma   90.00
#
_symmetry.space_group_name_H-M   'P 1'
#
loop_
_entity.id
_entity.type
_entity.pdbx_description
1 polymer ?
#
loop_
_entity_poly.entity_id
_entity_poly.type
_entity_poly.pdbx_seq_one_letter_code
_entity_poly.pdbx_strand_id
1 'polypeptide(L)'
;GTDFALENQGGVRSPIVRGPITRADLIALDPFGNTVVLFKATGRQVRSLLERHAPAVSGIRYRLVGRVLTEVTINGEPLDEDRVYSGVTNSYLAGFALKGLKFEDTGRKRLDTVMAYIRKHGTIQPSYDGRRLVVRE
;
A
#
# COMPACT_ATOMS: atom_id res chain seq x y z
N GLY A 1 -7.86 -11.47 6.30
CA GLY A 1 -7.69 -10.34 5.38
C GLY A 1 -7.56 -9.05 6.18
N THR A 2 -7.09 -7.97 5.57
CA THR A 2 -7.07 -6.62 6.16
C THR A 2 -8.04 -5.72 5.40
N ASP A 3 -8.43 -4.58 5.99
CA ASP A 3 -9.32 -3.62 5.34
C ASP A 3 -8.63 -2.89 4.20
N PHE A 4 -7.33 -2.59 4.34
CA PHE A 4 -6.55 -1.89 3.32
C PHE A 4 -5.07 -2.28 3.33
N ALA A 5 -4.35 -1.84 2.29
CA ALA A 5 -2.90 -1.95 2.17
C ALA A 5 -2.25 -0.62 1.76
N LEU A 6 -1.06 -0.34 2.28
CA LEU A 6 -0.24 0.83 1.94
C LEU A 6 1.12 0.40 1.38
N GLU A 7 1.64 1.16 0.41
CA GLU A 7 2.98 0.96 -0.16
C GLU A 7 3.64 2.32 -0.43
N ASN A 8 4.91 2.49 -0.04
CA ASN A 8 5.66 3.71 -0.35
C ASN A 8 6.07 3.73 -1.83
N GLN A 9 5.94 4.90 -2.48
CA GLN A 9 6.21 5.03 -3.92
C GLN A 9 7.64 4.61 -4.30
N GLY A 10 8.63 4.90 -3.45
CA GLY A 10 10.03 4.56 -3.70
C GLY A 10 10.39 3.08 -3.52
N GLY A 11 9.47 2.25 -3.00
CA GLY A 11 9.68 0.81 -2.76
C GLY A 11 9.59 -0.04 -4.02
N VAL A 12 8.94 0.49 -5.07
CA VAL A 12 8.81 -0.16 -6.38
C VAL A 12 9.83 0.45 -7.33
N ARG A 13 10.76 -0.35 -7.86
CA ARG A 13 12.00 0.17 -8.49
C ARG A 13 12.10 -0.01 -9.99
N SER A 14 11.43 -1.01 -10.56
CA SER A 14 11.49 -1.31 -11.99
C SER A 14 10.09 -1.54 -12.54
N PRO A 15 9.75 -1.07 -13.74
CA PRO A 15 8.52 -1.50 -14.40
C PRO A 15 8.58 -3.00 -14.72
N ILE A 16 7.41 -3.64 -14.78
CA ILE A 16 7.23 -4.94 -15.44
C ILE A 16 6.69 -4.68 -16.84
N VAL A 17 7.43 -5.09 -17.86
CA VAL A 17 7.01 -4.96 -19.26
C VAL A 17 5.99 -6.04 -19.62
N ARG A 18 5.14 -5.77 -20.63
CA ARG A 18 4.19 -6.76 -21.14
C ARG A 18 4.96 -7.98 -21.65
N GLY A 19 4.53 -9.17 -21.24
CA GLY A 19 5.10 -10.44 -21.69
C GLY A 19 5.28 -11.41 -20.53
N PRO A 20 6.10 -12.46 -20.72
CA PRO A 20 6.50 -13.36 -19.64
C PRO A 20 7.16 -12.59 -18.50
N ILE A 21 6.74 -12.86 -17.25
CA ILE A 21 7.33 -12.28 -16.05
C ILE A 21 8.35 -13.26 -15.49
N THR A 22 9.61 -12.85 -15.42
CA THR A 22 10.69 -13.65 -14.86
C THR A 22 10.89 -13.37 -13.37
N ARG A 23 11.61 -14.25 -12.67
CA ARG A 23 12.02 -13.99 -11.29
C ARG A 23 12.95 -12.77 -11.18
N ALA A 24 13.79 -12.54 -12.19
CA ALA A 24 14.69 -11.39 -12.23
C ALA A 24 13.90 -10.07 -12.27
N ASP A 25 12.80 -10.01 -13.03
CA ASP A 25 11.93 -8.84 -13.08
C ASP A 25 11.35 -8.51 -11.70
N LEU A 26 10.94 -9.53 -10.93
CA LEU A 26 10.35 -9.34 -9.61
C LEU A 26 11.40 -8.92 -8.57
N ILE A 27 12.63 -9.41 -8.66
CA ILE A 27 13.75 -8.94 -7.83
C ILE A 27 14.09 -7.49 -8.17
N ALA A 28 14.13 -7.14 -9.46
CA ALA A 28 14.37 -5.77 -9.88
C ALA A 28 13.25 -4.81 -9.45
N LEU A 29 12.01 -5.29 -9.39
CA LEU A 29 10.84 -4.56 -8.89
C LEU A 29 10.93 -4.25 -7.39
N ASP A 30 11.24 -5.25 -6.55
CA ASP A 30 11.25 -5.17 -5.08
C ASP A 30 12.59 -5.72 -4.50
N PRO A 31 13.68 -4.93 -4.57
CA PRO A 31 15.03 -5.39 -4.25
C PRO A 31 15.39 -5.31 -2.76
N PHE A 32 14.52 -4.76 -1.91
CA PHE A 32 14.89 -4.33 -0.56
C PHE A 32 14.75 -5.40 0.51
N GLY A 33 14.13 -6.53 0.18
CA GLY A 33 13.89 -7.60 1.15
C GLY A 33 12.94 -7.19 2.28
N ASN A 34 12.09 -6.19 2.04
CA ASN A 34 11.08 -5.73 2.98
C ASN A 34 10.13 -6.88 3.38
N THR A 35 9.66 -6.83 4.61
CA THR A 35 8.74 -7.80 5.20
C THR A 35 7.33 -7.23 5.27
N VAL A 36 6.33 -8.10 5.36
CA VAL A 36 4.91 -7.74 5.49
C VAL A 36 4.60 -7.40 6.95
N VAL A 37 4.05 -6.21 7.18
CA VAL A 37 3.70 -5.66 8.49
C VAL A 37 2.20 -5.44 8.58
N LEU A 38 1.59 -5.92 9.67
CA LEU A 38 0.18 -5.73 10.01
C LEU A 38 0.04 -4.65 11.08
N PHE A 39 -1.01 -3.84 11.02
CA PHE A 39 -1.27 -2.82 12.03
C PHE A 39 -2.76 -2.51 12.15
N LYS A 40 -3.12 -1.79 13.22
CA LYS A 40 -4.45 -1.19 13.39
C LYS A 40 -4.31 0.31 13.53
N ALA A 41 -5.24 1.06 12.95
CA ALA A 41 -5.26 2.52 13.00
C ALA A 41 -6.71 3.03 13.06
N THR A 42 -6.97 4.09 13.82
CA THR A 42 -8.26 4.81 13.74
C THR A 42 -8.38 5.53 12.40
N GLY A 43 -9.58 5.92 11.99
CA GLY A 43 -9.77 6.72 10.78
C GLY A 43 -8.93 7.98 10.75
N ARG A 44 -8.84 8.71 11.88
CA ARG A 44 -7.95 9.88 12.02
C ARG A 44 -6.49 9.56 11.72
N GLN A 45 -6.02 8.41 12.19
CA GLN A 45 -4.66 7.94 11.94
C GLN A 45 -4.48 7.54 10.47
N VAL A 46 -5.47 6.89 9.85
CA VAL A 46 -5.45 6.58 8.41
C VAL A 46 -5.40 7.85 7.57
N ARG A 47 -6.28 8.83 7.82
CA ARG A 47 -6.24 10.16 7.18
C ARG A 47 -4.84 10.75 7.25
N SER A 48 -4.28 10.76 8.46
CA SER A 48 -2.97 11.33 8.71
C SER A 48 -1.83 10.62 7.97
N LEU A 49 -1.90 9.29 7.83
CA LEU A 49 -0.96 8.52 7.03
C LEU A 49 -1.06 8.89 5.54
N LEU A 50 -2.28 9.06 5.02
CA LEU A 50 -2.52 9.42 3.62
C LEU A 50 -2.03 10.84 3.31
N GLU A 51 -2.33 11.82 4.16
CA GLU A 51 -1.91 13.21 3.99
C GLU A 51 -0.39 13.38 4.05
N ARG A 52 0.27 12.68 4.98
CA ARG A 52 1.73 12.82 5.16
C ARG A 52 2.56 12.09 4.12
N HIS A 53 2.10 10.92 3.68
CA HIS A 53 2.95 10.01 2.91
C HIS A 53 2.43 9.74 1.49
N ALA A 54 1.18 10.08 1.20
CA ALA A 54 0.53 9.83 -0.08
C ALA A 54 0.88 8.45 -0.69
N PRO A 55 0.73 7.34 0.08
CA PRO A 55 1.18 6.02 -0.35
C PRO A 55 0.34 5.50 -1.53
N ALA A 56 0.86 4.49 -2.25
CA ALA A 56 0.03 3.63 -3.08
C ALA A 56 -0.88 2.79 -2.17
N VAL A 57 -2.08 2.46 -2.66
CA VAL A 57 -3.13 1.87 -1.82
C VAL A 57 -3.86 0.70 -2.47
N SER A 58 -4.41 -0.17 -1.64
CA SER A 58 -5.48 -1.11 -1.97
C SER A 58 -6.55 -1.06 -0.88
N GLY A 59 -7.82 -1.24 -1.24
CA GLY A 59 -8.96 -1.09 -0.32
C GLY A 59 -9.31 0.37 0.02
N ILE A 60 -8.43 1.33 -0.28
CA ILE A 60 -8.68 2.77 -0.13
C ILE A 60 -8.83 3.42 -1.50
N ARG A 61 -9.74 4.38 -1.61
CA ARG A 61 -9.74 5.40 -2.66
C ARG A 61 -9.60 6.78 -2.03
N TYR A 62 -8.70 7.64 -2.54
CA TYR A 62 -8.53 8.98 -1.99
C TYR A 62 -8.08 10.04 -3.01
N ARG A 63 -8.43 11.29 -2.72
CA ARG A 63 -7.95 12.50 -3.39
C ARG A 63 -7.22 13.39 -2.39
N LEU A 64 -5.96 13.71 -2.71
CA LEU A 64 -5.11 14.63 -1.97
C LEU A 64 -4.82 15.85 -2.84
N VAL A 65 -5.22 17.03 -2.40
CA VAL A 65 -4.94 18.31 -3.07
C VAL A 65 -3.99 19.10 -2.18
N GLY A 66 -2.77 19.35 -2.66
CA GLY A 66 -1.70 19.88 -1.83
C GLY A 66 -1.40 18.93 -0.65
N ARG A 67 -1.81 19.31 0.55
CA ARG A 67 -1.70 18.50 1.78
C ARG A 67 -3.04 18.12 2.41
N VAL A 68 -4.15 18.42 1.73
CA VAL A 68 -5.50 18.23 2.27
C VAL A 68 -6.17 17.04 1.60
N LEU A 69 -6.60 16.08 2.42
CA LEU A 69 -7.35 14.92 1.96
C LEU A 69 -8.83 15.30 1.76
N THR A 70 -9.22 15.53 0.50
CA THR A 70 -10.55 16.05 0.14
C THR A 70 -11.59 14.95 -0.04
N GLU A 71 -11.16 13.74 -0.41
CA GLU A 71 -12.01 12.56 -0.56
C GLU A 71 -11.27 11.35 -0.03
N VAL A 72 -11.95 10.49 0.73
CA VAL A 72 -11.40 9.21 1.17
C VAL A 72 -12.51 8.21 1.45
N THR A 73 -12.39 7.01 0.89
CA THR A 73 -13.23 5.84 1.21
C THR A 73 -12.38 4.62 1.50
N ILE A 74 -12.90 3.74 2.37
CA ILE A 74 -12.34 2.41 2.64
C ILE A 74 -13.41 1.38 2.28
N ASN A 75 -13.10 0.50 1.33
CA ASN A 75 -14.02 -0.51 0.79
C ASN A 75 -15.36 0.06 0.30
N GLY A 76 -15.33 1.27 -0.27
CA GLY A 76 -16.50 1.96 -0.81
C GLY A 76 -17.21 2.89 0.17
N GLU A 77 -16.99 2.71 1.47
CA GLU A 77 -17.62 3.52 2.51
C GLU A 77 -16.76 4.75 2.87
N PRO A 78 -17.36 5.92 3.16
CA PRO A 78 -16.64 7.07 3.69
C PRO A 78 -15.79 6.69 4.91
N LEU A 79 -14.63 7.33 5.04
CA LEU A 79 -13.78 7.15 6.22
C LEU A 79 -14.52 7.61 7.48
N ASP A 80 -14.72 6.69 8.41
CA ASP A 80 -15.16 6.98 9.77
C ASP A 80 -13.92 7.27 10.61
N GLU A 81 -13.81 8.51 11.11
CA GLU A 81 -12.65 9.00 11.85
C GLU A 81 -12.37 8.20 13.14
N ASP A 82 -13.41 7.64 13.76
CA ASP A 82 -13.33 7.00 15.07
C ASP A 82 -13.25 5.47 14.97
N ARG A 83 -13.68 4.91 13.84
CA ARG A 83 -13.54 3.47 13.57
C ARG A 83 -12.07 3.05 13.51
N VAL A 84 -11.78 1.89 14.08
CA VAL A 84 -10.48 1.21 13.95
C VAL A 84 -10.50 0.30 12.72
N TYR A 85 -9.52 0.48 11.84
CA TYR A 85 -9.30 -0.30 10.64
C TYR A 85 -8.02 -1.14 10.75
N SER A 86 -8.02 -2.29 10.09
CA SER A 86 -6.86 -3.15 9.92
C SER A 86 -6.11 -2.83 8.63
N GLY A 87 -4.82 -2.59 8.74
CA GLY A 87 -3.95 -2.25 7.61
C GLY A 87 -2.81 -3.25 7.44
N VAL A 88 -2.32 -3.37 6.21
CA VAL A 88 -1.05 -4.04 5.90
C VAL A 88 -0.12 -3.08 5.16
N THR A 89 1.18 -3.16 5.44
CA THR A 89 2.22 -2.37 4.77
C THR A 89 3.51 -3.19 4.69
N ASN A 90 4.59 -2.61 4.18
CA ASN A 90 5.93 -3.16 4.25
C ASN A 90 6.73 -2.58 5.45
N SER A 91 7.75 -3.31 5.92
CA SER A 91 8.54 -2.92 7.10
C SER A 91 9.33 -1.62 6.97
N TYR A 92 9.72 -1.23 5.74
CA TYR A 92 10.34 0.06 5.50
C TYR A 92 9.37 1.21 5.76
N LEU A 93 8.17 1.19 5.16
CA LEU A 93 7.13 2.18 5.41
C LEU A 93 6.67 2.15 6.87
N ALA A 94 6.56 0.96 7.47
CA ALA A 94 6.21 0.82 8.88
C ALA A 94 7.19 1.57 9.80
N GLY A 95 8.49 1.42 9.57
CA GLY A 95 9.54 1.98 10.43
C GLY A 95 9.51 3.50 10.58
N PHE A 96 8.98 4.24 9.60
CA PHE A 96 8.86 5.70 9.69
C PHE A 96 7.42 6.21 9.77
N ALA A 97 6.46 5.59 9.09
CA ALA A 97 5.09 6.10 9.02
C ALA A 97 4.21 5.62 10.19
N LEU A 98 4.48 4.44 10.76
CA LEU A 98 3.68 3.88 11.86
C LEU A 98 4.23 4.23 13.24
N LYS A 99 5.07 5.26 13.35
CA LYS A 99 5.58 5.74 14.65
C LYS A 99 4.42 6.09 15.58
N GLY A 100 4.40 5.47 16.77
CA GLY A 100 3.32 5.64 17.75
C GLY A 100 2.12 4.72 17.56
N LEU A 101 2.09 3.90 16.51
CA LEU A 101 1.12 2.83 16.32
C LEU A 101 1.72 1.48 16.73
N LYS A 102 0.87 0.59 17.26
CA LYS A 102 1.22 -0.82 17.42
C LYS A 102 1.14 -1.51 16.06
N PHE A 103 2.18 -2.25 15.72
CA PHE A 103 2.24 -3.07 14.51
C PHE A 103 2.94 -4.39 14.80
N GLU A 104 2.71 -5.37 13.93
CA GLU A 104 3.29 -6.71 13.96
C GLU A 104 4.02 -6.96 12.65
N ASP A 105 5.32 -7.22 12.70
CA ASP A 105 6.07 -7.72 11.55
C ASP A 105 5.92 -9.25 11.47
N THR A 106 5.39 -9.73 10.35
CA THR A 106 5.15 -11.16 10.13
C THR A 106 6.42 -11.94 9.76
N GLY A 107 7.52 -11.23 9.44
CA GLY A 107 8.76 -11.81 8.91
C GLY A 107 8.65 -12.32 7.46
N ARG A 108 7.45 -12.38 6.88
CA ARG A 108 7.25 -12.82 5.50
C ARG A 108 7.79 -11.78 4.53
N LYS A 109 8.62 -12.20 3.57
CA LYS A 109 9.11 -11.30 2.52
C LYS A 109 7.96 -10.83 1.62
N ARG A 110 7.94 -9.52 1.35
CA ARG A 110 7.00 -8.91 0.42
C ARG A 110 7.17 -9.48 -0.99
N LEU A 111 8.42 -9.61 -1.46
CA LEU A 111 8.76 -10.21 -2.75
C LEU A 111 8.15 -11.62 -2.92
N ASP A 112 8.23 -12.47 -1.88
CA ASP A 112 7.62 -13.81 -1.92
C ASP A 112 6.09 -13.76 -2.02
N THR A 113 5.48 -12.77 -1.36
CA THR A 113 4.03 -12.54 -1.44
C THR A 113 3.60 -12.11 -2.84
N VAL A 114 4.37 -11.22 -3.48
CA VAL A 114 4.14 -10.80 -4.88
C VAL A 114 4.33 -11.97 -5.84
N MET A 115 5.41 -12.74 -5.69
CA MET A 115 5.66 -13.94 -6.50
C MET A 115 4.53 -14.96 -6.38
N ALA A 116 4.08 -15.24 -5.15
CA ALA A 116 2.98 -16.17 -4.90
C ALA A 116 1.68 -15.68 -5.55
N TYR A 117 1.37 -14.38 -5.46
CA TYR A 117 0.20 -13.78 -6.10
C TYR A 117 0.25 -13.93 -7.62
N ILE A 118 1.38 -13.59 -8.26
CA ILE A 118 1.54 -13.68 -9.72
C ILE A 118 1.42 -15.14 -10.18
N ARG A 119 2.09 -16.08 -9.51
CA ARG A 119 2.01 -17.51 -9.81
C ARG A 119 0.59 -18.04 -9.71
N LYS A 120 -0.15 -17.63 -8.67
CA LYS A 120 -1.54 -18.07 -8.45
C LYS A 120 -2.48 -17.61 -9.57
N HIS A 121 -2.27 -16.41 -10.11
CA HIS A 121 -3.17 -15.83 -11.14
C HIS A 121 -2.71 -16.12 -12.56
N GLY A 122 -1.43 -16.46 -12.77
CA GLY A 122 -0.83 -16.75 -14.07
C GLY A 122 -0.66 -15.50 -14.93
N THR A 123 -1.78 -14.93 -15.40
CA THR A 123 -1.81 -13.69 -16.19
C THR A 123 -2.33 -12.54 -15.34
N ILE A 124 -1.55 -11.45 -15.26
CA ILE A 124 -1.96 -10.22 -14.57
C ILE A 124 -2.29 -9.15 -15.62
N GLN A 125 -3.43 -8.49 -15.47
CA GLN A 125 -3.85 -7.35 -16.29
C GLN A 125 -4.06 -6.14 -15.38
N PRO A 126 -3.02 -5.35 -15.09
CA PRO A 126 -3.16 -4.20 -14.21
C PRO A 126 -3.98 -3.11 -14.91
N SER A 127 -4.94 -2.54 -14.19
CA SER A 127 -5.67 -1.34 -14.60
C SER A 127 -5.49 -0.25 -13.56
N TYR A 128 -5.29 0.99 -14.03
CA TYR A 128 -5.34 2.14 -13.14
C TYR A 128 -6.80 2.56 -12.99
N ASP A 129 -7.32 2.45 -11.77
CA ASP A 129 -8.73 2.70 -11.45
C ASP A 129 -8.95 4.06 -10.76
N GLY A 130 -7.93 4.93 -10.71
CA GLY A 130 -8.02 6.24 -10.07
C GLY A 130 -8.13 6.21 -8.55
N ARG A 131 -7.80 5.09 -7.87
CA ARG A 131 -7.89 5.00 -6.40
C ARG A 131 -6.98 5.95 -5.62
N ARG A 132 -5.95 6.49 -6.28
CA ARG A 132 -5.02 7.46 -5.71
C ARG A 132 -4.89 8.63 -6.66
N LEU A 133 -5.44 9.78 -6.28
CA LEU A 133 -5.30 11.03 -7.02
C LEU A 133 -4.56 12.03 -6.14
N VAL A 134 -3.36 12.43 -6.56
CA VAL A 134 -2.55 13.43 -5.86
C VAL A 134 -2.33 14.61 -6.81
N VAL A 135 -2.97 15.73 -6.49
CA VAL A 135 -2.84 16.98 -7.23
C VAL A 135 -1.87 17.87 -6.48
N ARG A 136 -0.73 18.15 -7.12
CA ARG A 136 0.25 19.13 -6.62
C ARG A 136 -0.15 20.50 -7.15
N GLU A 137 0.03 21.52 -6.31
CA GLU A 137 0.02 22.93 -6.75
C GLU A 137 1.16 23.19 -7.75
#